data_AF-A0A382XXH6-F1
#
_entry.id   AF-A0A382XXH6-F1
#
_cell.length_a   1.000
_cell.length_b   1.000
_cell.length_c   1.000
_cell.angle_alpha   90.00
_cell.angle_beta   90.00
_cell.angle_gamma   90.00
#
_symmetry.space_group_name_H-M   'P 1'
#
loop_
_entity.id
_entity.type
_entity.pdbx_description
1 polymer ?
#
loop_
_entity_poly.entity_id
_entity_poly.type
_entity_poly.pdbx_seq_one_letter_code
_entity_poly.pdbx_strand_id
1 'polypeptide(L)'
;MNRILSLTVASIIATVILLTLVTEASPSAPTDQAITNGWFFSQTGDGSGNGYSVTDEAGIPYWTFFQEAGGVQALGYPVSQRWNHGPFTYQAFQKAVLQWQPEQGMFYANTYDELSVLGRDPWLDAFRLTPPPQAFPEDKGKPFETVKQNHLRLLDNNPAIKTKWYKNSDWL
;
A
#
# COMPACT_ATOMS: atom_id res chain seq x y z
N MET A 1 64.05 60.26 -47.83
CA MET A 1 62.88 60.25 -48.75
C MET A 1 61.67 59.85 -47.92
N ASN A 2 60.88 60.80 -47.40
CA ASN A 2 59.61 61.29 -47.98
C ASN A 2 58.70 60.12 -48.44
N ARG A 3 57.45 59.89 -48.03
CA ARG A 3 56.33 60.73 -47.51
C ARG A 3 55.14 59.77 -47.22
N ILE A 4 54.36 59.91 -46.12
CA ILE A 4 52.95 60.37 -46.06
C ILE A 4 51.83 59.29 -45.95
N LEU A 5 50.97 59.48 -44.92
CA LEU A 5 49.52 59.15 -44.69
C LEU A 5 49.01 57.70 -44.87
N SER A 6 48.52 57.00 -43.82
CA SER A 6 47.19 57.05 -43.16
C SER A 6 46.20 55.98 -43.68
N LEU A 7 45.70 55.09 -42.81
CA LEU A 7 44.25 54.88 -42.54
C LEU A 7 44.04 53.72 -41.52
N THR A 8 43.28 54.04 -40.49
CA THR A 8 42.69 53.19 -39.43
C THR A 8 41.75 52.11 -39.95
N VAL A 9 41.73 50.92 -39.34
CA VAL A 9 40.49 50.24 -38.84
C VAL A 9 40.88 49.29 -37.69
N ALA A 10 40.24 49.48 -36.53
CA ALA A 10 40.32 48.59 -35.37
C ALA A 10 39.36 47.40 -35.56
N SER A 11 39.86 46.17 -35.46
CA SER A 11 39.03 44.95 -35.50
C SER A 11 38.78 44.43 -34.08
N ILE A 12 37.52 44.49 -33.67
CA ILE A 12 36.98 43.85 -32.47
C ILE A 12 36.68 42.38 -32.81
N ILE A 13 37.34 41.44 -32.14
CA ILE A 13 37.06 40.01 -32.28
C ILE A 13 35.92 39.66 -31.31
N ALA A 14 34.74 39.38 -31.85
CA ALA A 14 33.61 38.84 -31.10
C ALA A 14 33.66 37.30 -31.17
N THR A 15 33.99 36.66 -30.05
CA THR A 15 33.97 35.21 -29.91
C THR A 15 32.54 34.77 -29.58
N VAL A 16 31.87 34.10 -30.52
CA VAL A 16 30.55 33.48 -30.32
C VAL A 16 30.76 32.12 -29.66
N ILE A 17 30.36 31.99 -28.39
CA ILE A 17 30.29 30.71 -27.68
C ILE A 17 28.97 30.05 -28.07
N LEU A 18 29.05 28.95 -28.82
CA LEU A 18 27.91 28.14 -29.22
C LEU A 18 27.50 27.25 -28.03
N LEU A 19 26.45 27.63 -27.31
CA LEU A 19 25.89 26.86 -26.21
C LEU A 19 25.02 25.73 -26.79
N THR A 20 25.56 24.51 -26.86
CA THR A 20 24.76 23.32 -27.20
C THR A 20 23.86 22.97 -26.03
N LEU A 21 22.54 23.18 -26.20
CA LEU A 21 21.51 22.63 -25.34
C LEU A 21 21.54 21.10 -25.44
N VAL A 22 22.16 20.43 -24.48
CA VAL A 22 21.94 19.00 -24.26
C VAL A 22 20.54 18.90 -23.65
N THR A 23 19.55 18.56 -24.47
CA THR A 23 18.25 18.14 -23.96
C THR A 23 18.43 16.76 -23.36
N GLU A 24 18.63 16.69 -22.04
CA GLU A 24 18.46 15.43 -21.32
C GLU A 24 16.99 15.02 -21.48
N ALA A 25 16.75 13.95 -22.24
CA ALA A 25 15.46 13.29 -22.24
C ALA A 25 15.30 12.66 -20.85
N SER A 26 14.53 13.33 -19.98
CA SER A 26 14.13 12.74 -18.71
C SER A 26 13.53 11.36 -18.99
N PRO A 27 13.95 10.28 -18.29
CA PRO A 27 13.25 9.01 -18.39
C PRO A 27 11.78 9.30 -18.07
N SER A 28 10.89 8.99 -19.01
CA SER A 28 9.46 9.08 -18.80
C SER A 28 9.15 8.30 -17.52
N ALA A 29 8.67 9.01 -16.49
CA ALA A 29 8.20 8.37 -15.27
C ALA A 29 7.30 7.19 -15.67
N PRO A 30 7.45 6.01 -15.04
CA PRO A 30 6.56 4.91 -15.35
C PRO A 30 5.13 5.40 -15.15
N THR A 31 4.31 5.25 -16.19
CA THR A 31 2.97 5.83 -16.22
C THR A 31 1.96 4.78 -15.82
N ASP A 32 1.10 5.14 -14.89
CA ASP A 32 -0.10 4.38 -14.56
C ASP A 32 -0.98 4.18 -15.80
N GLN A 33 -1.54 2.99 -15.97
CA GLN A 33 -2.33 2.67 -17.15
C GLN A 33 -3.52 1.78 -16.83
N ALA A 34 -4.63 2.05 -17.50
CA ALA A 34 -5.78 1.15 -17.49
C ALA A 34 -5.41 -0.17 -18.17
N ILE A 35 -5.86 -1.27 -17.60
CA ILE A 35 -5.70 -2.62 -18.15
C ILE A 35 -7.07 -3.33 -18.15
N THR A 36 -7.17 -4.45 -18.85
CA THR A 36 -8.40 -5.24 -18.86
C THR A 36 -8.79 -5.61 -17.43
N ASN A 37 -10.02 -5.25 -17.04
CA ASN A 37 -10.58 -5.50 -15.71
C ASN A 37 -9.71 -4.98 -14.55
N GLY A 38 -9.00 -3.87 -14.73
CA GLY A 38 -8.15 -3.36 -13.65
C GLY A 38 -7.34 -2.11 -13.97
N TRP A 39 -6.39 -1.84 -13.09
CA TRP A 39 -5.45 -0.73 -13.21
C TRP A 39 -4.04 -1.17 -12.87
N PHE A 40 -3.05 -0.69 -13.62
CA PHE A 40 -1.63 -0.86 -13.33
C PHE A 40 -1.08 0.39 -12.66
N PHE A 41 -0.47 0.21 -11.50
CA PHE A 41 0.18 1.25 -10.70
C PHE A 41 1.69 1.11 -10.77
N SER A 42 2.35 2.21 -11.10
CA SER A 42 3.80 2.28 -11.28
C SER A 42 4.57 2.76 -10.03
N GLN A 43 3.88 3.40 -9.08
CA GLN A 43 4.48 4.20 -8.01
C GLN A 43 5.35 3.42 -7.03
N THR A 44 5.07 2.13 -6.90
CA THR A 44 5.70 1.20 -5.96
C THR A 44 6.56 0.16 -6.68
N GLY A 45 6.76 0.31 -7.99
CA GLY A 45 7.70 -0.50 -8.76
C GLY A 45 9.15 -0.08 -8.54
N ASP A 46 10.04 -0.60 -9.39
CA ASP A 46 11.49 -0.38 -9.32
C ASP A 46 12.00 0.83 -10.11
N GLY A 47 11.09 1.65 -10.64
CA GLY A 47 11.42 2.80 -11.49
C GLY A 47 11.82 2.45 -12.93
N SER A 48 11.82 1.17 -13.31
CA SER A 48 12.19 0.69 -14.67
C SER A 48 10.97 0.41 -15.56
N GLY A 49 9.80 0.97 -15.23
CA GLY A 49 8.53 0.62 -15.89
C GLY A 49 7.77 -0.52 -15.22
N ASN A 50 8.35 -1.17 -14.21
CA ASN A 50 7.67 -2.19 -13.43
C ASN A 50 6.73 -1.55 -12.40
N GLY A 51 5.76 -2.34 -11.94
CA GLY A 51 4.71 -1.91 -11.04
C GLY A 51 3.78 -3.06 -10.69
N TYR A 52 2.64 -2.77 -10.10
CA TYR A 52 1.68 -3.76 -9.65
C TYR A 52 0.29 -3.47 -10.17
N SER A 53 -0.35 -4.50 -10.69
CA SER A 53 -1.73 -4.43 -11.17
C SER A 53 -2.71 -4.80 -10.06
N VAL A 54 -3.82 -4.08 -10.00
CA VAL A 54 -5.01 -4.44 -9.23
C VAL A 54 -6.09 -4.74 -10.26
N THR A 55 -6.51 -6.00 -10.33
CA THR A 55 -7.45 -6.49 -11.36
C THR A 55 -8.66 -7.17 -10.72
N ASP A 56 -9.64 -7.54 -11.53
CA ASP A 56 -10.70 -8.50 -11.19
C ASP A 56 -10.47 -9.86 -11.89
N GLU A 57 -9.19 -10.18 -12.15
CA GLU A 57 -8.81 -11.42 -12.84
C GLU A 57 -9.29 -12.67 -12.08
N ALA A 58 -9.63 -13.71 -12.83
CA ALA A 58 -10.16 -14.98 -12.34
C ALA A 58 -11.47 -14.84 -11.53
N GLY A 59 -12.21 -13.75 -11.72
CA GLY A 59 -13.45 -13.48 -10.99
C GLY A 59 -13.25 -13.06 -9.54
N ILE A 60 -12.01 -12.72 -9.14
CA ILE A 60 -11.68 -12.26 -7.79
C ILE A 60 -11.68 -10.72 -7.77
N PRO A 61 -12.61 -10.06 -7.06
CA PRO A 61 -12.95 -8.65 -7.26
C PRO A 61 -12.01 -7.66 -6.55
N TYR A 62 -10.68 -7.77 -6.72
CA TYR A 62 -9.73 -6.85 -6.08
C TYR A 62 -9.84 -5.42 -6.58
N TRP A 63 -10.02 -5.21 -7.88
CA TRP A 63 -10.15 -3.87 -8.45
C TRP A 63 -11.48 -3.23 -8.07
N THR A 64 -12.57 -3.97 -8.21
CA THR A 64 -13.90 -3.52 -7.77
C THR A 64 -13.88 -3.13 -6.29
N PHE A 65 -13.39 -3.99 -5.40
CA PHE A 65 -13.29 -3.68 -3.97
C PHE A 65 -12.37 -2.49 -3.69
N PHE A 66 -11.23 -2.40 -4.39
CA PHE A 66 -10.30 -1.28 -4.23
C PHE A 66 -10.99 0.06 -4.52
N GLN A 67 -11.79 0.14 -5.58
CA GLN A 67 -12.54 1.36 -5.92
C GLN A 67 -13.59 1.68 -4.84
N GLU A 68 -14.37 0.69 -4.42
CA GLU A 68 -15.42 0.84 -3.40
C GLU A 68 -14.86 1.26 -2.05
N ALA A 69 -13.69 0.74 -1.67
CA ALA A 69 -13.00 1.08 -0.42
C ALA A 69 -12.42 2.52 -0.42
N GLY A 70 -12.45 3.24 -1.53
CA GLY A 70 -11.89 4.60 -1.66
C GLY A 70 -10.48 4.64 -2.28
N GLY A 71 -10.04 3.53 -2.88
CA GLY A 71 -8.82 3.44 -3.69
C GLY A 71 -7.54 3.78 -2.95
N VAL A 72 -6.64 4.49 -3.63
CA VAL A 72 -5.32 4.88 -3.10
C VAL A 72 -5.43 5.66 -1.79
N GLN A 73 -6.48 6.47 -1.61
CA GLN A 73 -6.63 7.24 -0.37
C GLN A 73 -6.85 6.33 0.84
N ALA A 74 -7.60 5.24 0.68
CA ALA A 74 -7.89 4.29 1.76
C ALA A 74 -6.80 3.22 1.91
N LEU A 75 -6.42 2.57 0.82
CA LEU A 75 -5.54 1.39 0.83
C LEU A 75 -4.07 1.72 0.53
N GLY A 76 -3.82 2.86 -0.11
CA GLY A 76 -2.51 3.20 -0.69
C GLY A 76 -2.27 2.49 -2.03
N TYR A 77 -1.07 2.65 -2.58
CA TYR A 77 -0.69 1.93 -3.80
C TYR A 77 -0.46 0.44 -3.51
N PRO A 78 -0.73 -0.45 -4.47
CA PRO A 78 -0.37 -1.87 -4.34
C PRO A 78 1.15 -2.00 -4.19
N VAL A 79 1.63 -2.91 -3.35
CA VAL A 79 3.08 -3.17 -3.15
C VAL A 79 3.46 -4.61 -3.46
N SER A 80 2.53 -5.36 -4.08
CA SER A 80 2.75 -6.74 -4.46
C SER A 80 1.87 -7.14 -5.65
N GLN A 81 2.28 -8.22 -6.31
CA GLN A 81 1.37 -9.06 -7.08
C GLN A 81 0.45 -9.83 -6.12
N ARG A 82 -0.61 -10.44 -6.64
CA ARG A 82 -1.40 -11.39 -5.84
C ARG A 82 -0.55 -12.62 -5.50
N TRP A 83 -0.73 -13.19 -4.31
CA TRP A 83 -0.13 -14.47 -3.94
C TRP A 83 -1.14 -15.34 -3.20
N ASN A 84 -0.90 -16.65 -3.20
CA ASN A 84 -1.72 -17.60 -2.43
C ASN A 84 -1.00 -17.96 -1.13
N HIS A 85 -1.76 -18.03 -0.05
CA HIS A 85 -1.29 -18.56 1.23
C HIS A 85 -2.41 -19.35 1.88
N GLY A 86 -2.19 -20.66 2.07
CA GLY A 86 -3.25 -21.58 2.48
C GLY A 86 -4.43 -21.57 1.49
N PRO A 87 -5.68 -21.49 1.97
CA PRO A 87 -6.88 -21.49 1.11
C PRO A 87 -7.21 -20.12 0.50
N PHE A 88 -6.43 -19.08 0.80
CA PHE A 88 -6.78 -17.69 0.49
C PHE A 88 -5.78 -17.06 -0.49
N THR A 89 -6.28 -16.08 -1.24
CA THR A 89 -5.48 -15.21 -2.10
C THR A 89 -5.31 -13.86 -1.42
N TYR A 90 -4.13 -13.27 -1.53
CA TYR A 90 -3.79 -12.01 -0.88
C TYR A 90 -3.19 -11.03 -1.88
N GLN A 91 -3.34 -9.74 -1.61
CA GLN A 91 -2.57 -8.67 -2.24
C GLN A 91 -2.27 -7.59 -1.20
N ALA A 92 -1.03 -7.12 -1.17
CA ALA A 92 -0.58 -6.10 -0.23
C ALA A 92 -0.66 -4.72 -0.89
N PHE A 93 -1.09 -3.76 -0.10
CA PHE A 93 -1.09 -2.34 -0.37
C PHE A 93 -0.31 -1.65 0.73
N GLN A 94 0.06 -0.38 0.53
CA GLN A 94 0.86 0.36 1.51
C GLN A 94 0.21 0.46 2.89
N LYS A 95 -1.13 0.47 2.97
CA LYS A 95 -1.88 0.67 4.23
C LYS A 95 -2.63 -0.56 4.71
N ALA A 96 -2.75 -1.60 3.88
CA ALA A 96 -3.54 -2.78 4.19
C ALA A 96 -3.09 -3.98 3.36
N VAL A 97 -3.38 -5.18 3.86
CA VAL A 97 -3.35 -6.41 3.04
C VAL A 97 -4.78 -6.85 2.83
N LEU A 98 -5.17 -7.06 1.59
CA LEU A 98 -6.48 -7.56 1.23
C LEU A 98 -6.41 -9.07 1.01
N GLN A 99 -7.37 -9.79 1.57
CA GLN A 99 -7.47 -11.23 1.57
C GLN A 99 -8.81 -11.64 0.95
N TRP A 100 -8.74 -12.35 -0.16
CA TRP A 100 -9.87 -13.03 -0.74
C TRP A 100 -10.06 -14.40 -0.10
N GLN A 101 -11.25 -14.60 0.47
CA GLN A 101 -11.69 -15.88 0.97
C GLN A 101 -12.78 -16.46 0.05
N PRO A 102 -12.55 -17.64 -0.56
CA PRO A 102 -13.56 -18.29 -1.39
C PRO A 102 -14.89 -18.42 -0.63
N GLU A 103 -16.00 -18.14 -1.31
CA GLU A 103 -17.37 -18.17 -0.76
C GLU A 103 -17.73 -17.08 0.28
N GLN A 104 -16.75 -16.47 0.97
CA GLN A 104 -17.01 -15.42 1.97
C GLN A 104 -16.80 -14.00 1.45
N GLY A 105 -15.85 -13.76 0.52
CA GLY A 105 -15.63 -12.44 -0.06
C GLY A 105 -14.25 -11.85 0.21
N MET A 106 -14.15 -10.52 0.09
CA MET A 106 -12.93 -9.75 0.31
C MET A 106 -12.88 -9.21 1.74
N PHE A 107 -11.74 -9.40 2.40
CA PHE A 107 -11.49 -8.96 3.78
C PHE A 107 -10.18 -8.21 3.89
N TYR A 108 -10.05 -7.39 4.93
CA TYR A 108 -8.73 -6.95 5.40
C TYR A 108 -8.08 -8.11 6.14
N ALA A 109 -6.88 -8.51 5.73
CA ALA A 109 -6.16 -9.61 6.35
C ALA A 109 -5.85 -9.29 7.82
N ASN A 110 -6.16 -10.23 8.72
CA ASN A 110 -5.77 -10.08 10.13
C ASN A 110 -4.28 -10.39 10.29
N THR A 111 -3.46 -9.39 10.00
CA THR A 111 -2.00 -9.53 9.99
C THR A 111 -1.45 -9.88 11.38
N TYR A 112 -2.13 -9.49 12.46
CA TYR A 112 -1.71 -9.84 13.82
C TYR A 112 -1.91 -11.33 14.11
N ASP A 113 -3.02 -11.93 13.66
CA ASP A 113 -3.24 -13.38 13.79
C ASP A 113 -2.19 -14.16 13.01
N GLU A 114 -1.89 -13.75 11.78
CA GLU A 114 -0.84 -14.39 10.96
C GLU A 114 0.53 -14.32 11.65
N LEU A 115 0.88 -13.17 12.23
CA LEU A 115 2.12 -13.00 12.98
C LEU A 115 2.12 -13.88 14.25
N SER A 116 1.00 -14.01 14.95
CA SER A 116 0.87 -14.90 16.10
C SER A 116 1.06 -16.36 15.72
N VAL A 117 0.44 -16.82 14.62
CA VAL A 117 0.63 -18.17 14.04
C VAL A 117 2.10 -18.42 13.70
N LEU A 118 2.83 -17.41 13.24
CA LEU A 118 4.27 -17.47 12.96
C LEU A 118 5.15 -17.37 14.23
N GLY A 119 4.57 -17.38 15.42
CA GLY A 119 5.27 -17.29 16.70
C GLY A 119 5.94 -15.94 16.94
N ARG A 120 5.38 -14.85 16.37
CA ARG A 120 5.92 -13.49 16.49
C ARG A 120 5.36 -12.71 17.68
N ASP A 121 4.58 -13.32 18.56
CA ASP A 121 4.04 -12.66 19.75
C ASP A 121 5.11 -11.97 20.62
N PRO A 122 6.29 -12.57 20.90
CA PRO A 122 7.33 -11.88 21.65
C PRO A 122 7.85 -10.60 20.96
N TRP A 123 7.86 -10.59 19.62
CA TRP A 123 8.27 -9.42 18.85
C TRP A 123 7.16 -8.37 18.81
N LEU A 124 5.89 -8.79 18.68
CA LEU A 124 4.73 -7.92 18.75
C LEU A 124 4.64 -7.19 20.09
N ASP A 125 4.88 -7.91 21.19
CA ASP A 125 4.93 -7.33 22.53
C ASP A 125 6.06 -6.30 22.64
N ALA A 126 7.29 -6.71 22.32
CA ALA A 126 8.48 -5.87 22.52
C ALA A 126 8.56 -4.63 21.59
N PHE A 127 8.11 -4.74 20.33
CA PHE A 127 8.35 -3.71 19.31
C PHE A 127 7.09 -3.07 18.73
N ARG A 128 5.91 -3.64 19.01
CA ARG A 128 4.61 -3.11 18.57
C ARG A 128 3.67 -2.83 19.73
N LEU A 129 4.12 -3.05 20.98
CA LEU A 129 3.30 -2.87 22.19
C LEU A 129 1.95 -3.57 22.07
N THR A 130 1.94 -4.70 21.37
CA THR A 130 0.75 -5.52 21.13
C THR A 130 0.81 -6.69 22.10
N PRO A 131 0.01 -6.68 23.18
CA PRO A 131 0.06 -7.74 24.17
C PRO A 131 -0.30 -9.08 23.55
N PRO A 132 0.25 -10.20 24.07
CA PRO A 132 -0.14 -11.52 23.62
C PRO A 132 -1.64 -11.77 23.84
N PRO A 133 -2.29 -12.58 22.99
CA PRO A 133 -3.69 -12.93 23.17
C PRO A 133 -3.89 -13.60 24.52
N GLN A 134 -4.87 -13.11 25.29
CA GLN A 134 -5.22 -13.71 26.56
C GLN A 134 -6.19 -14.88 26.33
N ALA A 135 -5.77 -16.08 26.72
CA ALA A 135 -6.65 -17.24 26.73
C ALA A 135 -7.49 -17.25 28.01
N PHE A 136 -8.82 -17.25 27.91
CA PHE A 136 -9.65 -17.53 29.08
C PHE A 136 -9.90 -19.03 29.22
N PRO A 137 -9.73 -19.60 30.43
CA PRO A 137 -10.05 -21.01 30.67
C PRO A 137 -11.48 -21.40 30.26
N GLU A 138 -12.40 -20.44 30.34
CA GLU A 138 -13.82 -20.59 30.02
C GLU A 138 -14.11 -20.77 28.51
N ASP A 139 -13.18 -20.36 27.64
CA ASP A 139 -13.32 -20.42 26.18
C ASP A 139 -12.94 -21.79 25.61
N LYS A 140 -12.23 -22.61 26.39
CA LYS A 140 -11.67 -23.87 25.92
C LYS A 140 -12.78 -24.82 25.44
N GLY A 141 -12.76 -25.14 24.15
CA GLY A 141 -13.72 -26.04 23.50
C GLY A 141 -15.12 -25.45 23.32
N LYS A 142 -15.29 -24.13 23.48
CA LYS A 142 -16.56 -23.44 23.26
C LYS A 142 -16.72 -23.02 21.79
N PRO A 143 -17.96 -22.93 21.29
CA PRO A 143 -18.21 -22.37 19.96
C PRO A 143 -17.88 -20.88 19.93
N PHE A 144 -17.57 -20.35 18.74
CA PHE A 144 -17.15 -18.96 18.51
C PHE A 144 -18.06 -17.94 19.19
N GLU A 145 -19.38 -18.08 19.06
CA GLU A 145 -20.31 -17.11 19.65
C GLU A 145 -20.19 -17.09 21.19
N THR A 146 -19.95 -18.22 21.85
CA THR A 146 -19.72 -18.24 23.31
C THR A 146 -18.40 -17.57 23.68
N VAL A 147 -17.32 -17.85 22.94
CA VAL A 147 -16.01 -17.21 23.16
C VAL A 147 -16.12 -15.69 23.02
N LYS A 148 -16.76 -15.23 21.94
CA LYS A 148 -17.05 -13.81 21.71
C LYS A 148 -17.81 -13.17 22.87
N GLN A 149 -18.85 -13.81 23.40
CA GLN A 149 -19.59 -13.28 24.55
C GLN A 149 -18.74 -13.21 25.82
N ASN A 150 -17.91 -14.23 26.09
CA ASN A 150 -16.98 -14.22 27.22
C ASN A 150 -15.99 -13.05 27.13
N HIS A 151 -15.45 -12.78 25.94
CA HIS A 151 -14.54 -11.67 25.70
C HIS A 151 -15.24 -10.30 25.82
N LEU A 152 -16.46 -10.16 25.28
CA LEU A 152 -17.24 -8.93 25.41
C LEU A 152 -17.57 -8.58 26.88
N ARG A 153 -17.61 -9.58 27.77
CA ARG A 153 -17.82 -9.36 29.21
C ARG A 153 -16.72 -8.53 29.86
N LEU A 154 -15.53 -8.43 29.26
CA LEU A 154 -14.49 -7.50 29.72
C LEU A 154 -14.97 -6.04 29.76
N LEU A 155 -15.90 -5.69 28.86
CA LEU A 155 -16.47 -4.35 28.78
C LEU A 155 -17.40 -4.03 29.96
N ASP A 156 -17.86 -5.03 30.72
CA ASP A 156 -18.74 -4.84 31.89
C ASP A 156 -18.07 -4.00 32.98
N ASN A 157 -16.74 -4.06 33.04
CA ASN A 157 -15.94 -3.25 33.96
C ASN A 157 -15.94 -1.76 33.59
N ASN A 158 -16.36 -1.39 32.38
CA ASN A 158 -16.45 0.00 31.95
C ASN A 158 -17.70 0.24 31.08
N PRO A 159 -18.86 0.57 31.70
CA PRO A 159 -20.12 0.78 30.99
C PRO A 159 -20.05 1.84 29.89
N ALA A 160 -19.23 2.89 30.07
CA ALA A 160 -19.08 3.95 29.08
C ALA A 160 -18.39 3.45 27.80
N ILE A 161 -17.35 2.62 27.93
CA ILE A 161 -16.69 1.96 26.78
C ILE A 161 -17.66 0.96 26.16
N LYS A 162 -18.33 0.13 26.98
CA LYS A 162 -19.30 -0.86 26.52
C LYS A 162 -20.37 -0.23 25.62
N THR A 163 -20.98 0.87 26.05
CA THR A 163 -21.99 1.59 25.26
C THR A 163 -21.43 2.15 23.95
N LYS A 164 -20.18 2.65 23.94
CA LYS A 164 -19.56 3.14 22.70
C LYS A 164 -19.23 2.00 21.73
N TRP A 165 -18.72 0.89 22.24
CA TRP A 165 -18.37 -0.29 21.44
C TRP A 165 -19.57 -0.81 20.66
N TYR A 166 -20.70 -1.07 21.34
CA TYR A 166 -21.91 -1.60 20.70
C TYR A 166 -22.64 -0.63 19.76
N LYS A 167 -22.24 0.65 19.72
CA LYS A 167 -22.75 1.58 18.70
C LYS A 167 -22.10 1.38 17.34
N ASN A 168 -20.90 0.80 17.30
CA ASN A 168 -20.29 0.38 16.05
C ASN A 168 -20.86 -1.01 15.72
N SER A 169 -21.32 -1.23 14.49
CA SER A 169 -21.71 -2.56 14.00
C SER A 169 -20.53 -3.33 13.40
N ASP A 170 -19.46 -2.63 13.04
CA ASP A 170 -18.41 -3.12 12.13
C ASP A 170 -17.15 -3.57 12.90
N TRP A 171 -17.32 -4.05 14.13
CA TRP A 171 -16.22 -4.55 14.98
C TRP A 171 -15.98 -6.06 14.83
N LEU A 172 -16.77 -6.73 14.00
CA LEU A 172 -16.66 -8.13 13.57
C LEU A 172 -16.86 -8.21 12.06
#